data_AF-A0AAP1H7F9-F1
#
_entry.id   AF-A0AAP1H7F9-F1
#
_cell.length_a   1.000
_cell.length_b   1.000
_cell.length_c   1.000
_cell.angle_alpha   90.00
_cell.angle_beta   90.00
_cell.angle_gamma   90.00
#
_symmetry.space_group_name_H-M   'P 1'
#
loop_
_entity.id
_entity.type
_entity.pdbx_description
1 polymer ?
#
loop_
_entity_poly.entity_id
_entity_poly.type
_entity_poly.pdbx_seq_one_letter_code
_entity_poly.pdbx_strand_id
1 'polypeptide(L)'
;MTLQKDKVIKWVRFTPPQVLAIGFFLTIIIGAVLLMLPISTTKPLSWIDALFTAASATTVTGLAVVDTGTQFTVFGQTVIMGLIQIGGLGFMTFAVLIVMILGKKSA
;
A
#
# COMPACT_ATOMS: atom_id res chain seq x y z
N MET A 1 3.74 -46.19 2.95
CA MET A 1 4.09 -45.32 4.09
C MET A 1 5.06 -44.28 3.57
N THR A 2 4.57 -43.02 3.44
CA THR A 2 5.31 -41.73 3.31
C THR A 2 6.27 -41.62 2.10
N LEU A 3 6.19 -40.62 1.22
CA LEU A 3 6.77 -39.28 1.41
C LEU A 3 6.20 -38.31 0.34
N GLN A 4 5.64 -37.21 0.84
CA GLN A 4 5.22 -35.99 0.15
C GLN A 4 6.39 -35.43 -0.71
N LYS A 5 6.23 -35.31 -2.04
CA LYS A 5 7.13 -34.50 -2.85
C LYS A 5 6.69 -33.06 -2.77
N ASP A 6 7.33 -32.33 -1.87
CA ASP A 6 7.17 -30.90 -1.66
C ASP A 6 7.15 -30.14 -2.98
N LYS A 7 6.06 -29.41 -3.21
CA LYS A 7 5.97 -28.38 -4.23
C LYS A 7 7.12 -27.41 -3.98
N VAL A 8 8.16 -27.52 -4.79
CA VAL A 8 9.29 -26.61 -4.83
C VAL A 8 8.72 -25.21 -5.08
N ILE A 9 8.56 -24.46 -4.00
CA ILE A 9 8.26 -23.04 -4.02
C ILE A 9 9.42 -22.41 -4.79
N LYS A 10 9.15 -22.04 -6.05
CA LYS A 10 10.07 -21.22 -6.84
C LYS A 10 10.26 -19.92 -6.05
N TRP A 11 11.38 -19.83 -5.34
CA TRP A 11 11.85 -18.60 -4.71
C TRP A 11 12.02 -17.56 -5.81
N VAL A 12 11.00 -16.74 -6.01
CA VAL A 12 11.05 -15.67 -6.99
C VAL A 12 12.14 -14.72 -6.51
N ARG A 13 13.22 -14.60 -7.30
CA ARG A 13 14.27 -13.61 -7.09
C ARG A 13 13.71 -12.23 -7.43
N PHE A 14 12.88 -11.68 -6.56
CA PHE A 14 12.48 -10.29 -6.67
C PHE A 14 13.62 -9.42 -6.18
N THR A 15 13.99 -8.44 -6.99
CA THR A 15 14.88 -7.37 -6.53
C THR A 15 14.16 -6.56 -5.43
N PRO A 16 14.87 -6.02 -4.42
CA PRO A 16 14.24 -5.25 -3.34
C PRO A 16 13.24 -4.16 -3.83
N PRO A 17 13.51 -3.44 -4.94
CA PRO A 17 12.55 -2.50 -5.51
C PRO A 17 11.26 -3.15 -6.06
N GLN A 18 11.34 -4.35 -6.63
CA GLN A 18 10.18 -5.06 -7.17
C GLN A 18 9.24 -5.53 -6.07
N VAL A 19 9.77 -6.03 -4.95
CA VAL A 19 8.95 -6.42 -3.79
C VAL A 19 8.16 -5.21 -3.28
N LEU A 20 8.82 -4.05 -3.20
CA LEU A 20 8.17 -2.82 -2.79
C LEU A 20 7.07 -2.41 -3.77
N ALA A 21 7.37 -2.37 -5.07
CA ALA A 21 6.40 -1.97 -6.09
C ALA A 21 5.13 -2.83 -6.04
N ILE A 22 5.30 -4.15 -5.89
CA ILE A 22 4.18 -5.09 -5.77
C ILE A 22 3.43 -4.89 -4.46
N GLY A 23 4.13 -4.69 -3.33
CA GLY A 23 3.51 -4.44 -2.03
C GLY A 23 2.69 -3.15 -2.00
N PHE A 24 3.24 -2.07 -2.55
CA PHE A 24 2.52 -0.80 -2.72
C PHE A 24 1.30 -0.98 -3.63
N PHE A 25 1.47 -1.64 -4.78
CA PHE A 25 0.35 -1.88 -5.69
C PHE A 25 -0.79 -2.66 -5.03
N LEU A 26 -0.49 -3.75 -4.31
CA LEU A 26 -1.50 -4.52 -3.59
C LEU A 26 -2.19 -3.69 -2.50
N THR A 27 -1.42 -2.91 -1.74
CA THR A 27 -1.97 -2.04 -0.68
C THR A 27 -2.93 -0.99 -1.24
N ILE A 28 -2.58 -0.38 -2.38
CA ILE A 28 -3.43 0.61 -3.06
C ILE A 28 -4.73 -0.01 -3.52
N ILE A 29 -4.69 -1.21 -4.14
CA ILE A 29 -5.89 -1.89 -4.61
C ILE A 29 -6.79 -2.28 -3.43
N ILE A 30 -6.22 -2.84 -2.35
CA ILE A 30 -6.97 -3.19 -1.14
C ILE A 30 -7.59 -1.94 -0.51
N GLY A 31 -6.82 -0.85 -0.40
CA GLY A 31 -7.29 0.43 0.12
C GLY A 31 -8.42 1.02 -0.73
N ALA A 32 -8.29 1.00 -2.05
CA ALA A 32 -9.31 1.49 -2.97
C ALA A 32 -10.61 0.69 -2.82
N VAL A 33 -10.55 -0.64 -2.76
CA VAL A 33 -11.72 -1.51 -2.53
C VAL A 33 -12.36 -1.23 -1.17
N LEU A 34 -11.56 -1.05 -0.11
CA LEU A 34 -12.08 -0.69 1.21
C LEU A 34 -12.74 0.69 1.24
N LEU A 35 -12.20 1.68 0.51
CA LEU A 35 -12.78 3.04 0.42
C LEU A 35 -14.04 3.07 -0.43
N MET A 36 -14.17 2.16 -1.40
CA MET A 36 -15.32 2.07 -2.28
C MET A 36 -16.57 1.46 -1.62
N LEU A 37 -16.42 0.90 -0.43
CA LEU A 37 -17.53 0.30 0.31
C LEU A 37 -18.55 1.39 0.70
N PRO A 38 -19.87 1.15 0.61
CA PRO A 38 -20.88 2.11 1.04
C PRO A 38 -20.83 2.43 2.56
N ILE A 39 -20.06 1.65 3.34
CA ILE A 39 -19.79 1.90 4.76
C ILE A 39 -18.74 2.99 4.96
N SER A 40 -17.79 3.16 4.03
CA SER A 40 -16.73 4.16 4.10
C SER A 40 -17.12 5.52 3.53
N THR A 41 -18.14 5.60 2.66
CA THR A 41 -18.50 6.85 1.99
C THR A 41 -19.94 7.28 2.24
N THR A 42 -20.14 8.59 2.49
CA THR A 42 -21.47 9.20 2.72
C THR A 42 -22.15 9.65 1.43
N LYS A 43 -21.38 9.82 0.35
CA LYS A 43 -21.85 10.25 -0.97
C LYS A 43 -21.32 9.28 -2.04
N PRO A 44 -21.98 9.17 -3.20
CA PRO A 44 -21.45 8.37 -4.30
C PRO A 44 -20.04 8.84 -4.67
N LEU A 45 -19.04 7.96 -4.51
CA LEU A 45 -17.64 8.21 -4.85
C LEU A 45 -17.34 7.53 -6.19
N SER A 46 -16.70 8.25 -7.12
CA SER A 46 -16.24 7.64 -8.37
C SER A 46 -15.13 6.62 -8.10
N TRP A 47 -15.08 5.56 -8.89
CA TRP A 47 -13.99 4.56 -8.82
C TRP A 47 -12.61 5.19 -8.97
N ILE A 48 -12.49 6.18 -9.86
CA ILE A 48 -11.23 6.91 -10.08
C ILE A 48 -10.83 7.70 -8.84
N ASP A 49 -11.78 8.33 -8.15
CA ASP A 49 -11.53 9.14 -6.96
C ASP A 49 -11.11 8.26 -5.78
N ALA A 50 -11.75 7.09 -5.63
CA ALA A 50 -11.38 6.10 -4.62
C ALA A 50 -9.96 5.58 -4.82
N LEU A 51 -9.61 5.22 -6.07
CA LEU A 51 -8.26 4.74 -6.40
C LEU A 51 -7.21 5.84 -6.20
N PHE A 52 -7.50 7.08 -6.62
CA PHE A 52 -6.59 8.20 -6.43
C PHE A 52 -6.37 8.51 -4.96
N THR A 53 -7.44 8.51 -4.16
CA THR A 53 -7.37 8.78 -2.71
C THR A 53 -6.57 7.68 -2.00
N ALA A 54 -6.81 6.41 -2.33
CA ALA A 54 -6.05 5.29 -1.77
C ALA A 54 -4.56 5.33 -2.18
N ALA A 55 -4.27 5.66 -3.45
CA ALA A 55 -2.91 5.81 -3.93
C ALA A 55 -2.17 6.94 -3.21
N SER A 56 -2.76 8.13 -3.16
CA SER A 56 -2.20 9.31 -2.50
C SER A 56 -1.98 9.11 -0.99
N ALA A 57 -2.92 8.45 -0.31
CA ALA A 57 -2.78 8.08 1.10
C ALA A 57 -1.62 7.10 1.32
N THR A 58 -1.53 6.07 0.48
CA THR A 58 -0.45 5.06 0.56
C THR A 58 0.92 5.67 0.22
N THR A 59 1.00 6.62 -0.72
CA THR A 59 2.26 7.32 -1.04
C THR A 59 2.53 8.51 -0.13
N VAL A 60 1.67 8.77 0.87
CA VAL A 60 1.79 9.87 1.84
C VAL A 60 1.96 11.24 1.15
N THR A 61 1.30 11.42 0.01
CA THR A 61 1.41 12.66 -0.79
C THR A 61 0.47 13.75 -0.27
N GLY A 62 -0.65 13.36 0.37
CA GLY A 62 -1.60 14.30 0.97
C GLY A 62 -2.55 14.96 -0.02
N LEU A 63 -2.69 14.42 -1.23
CA LEU A 63 -3.66 14.89 -2.22
C LEU A 63 -4.99 14.12 -2.08
N ALA A 64 -6.10 14.83 -2.08
CA ALA A 64 -7.45 14.23 -2.11
C ALA A 64 -8.28 14.91 -3.20
N VAL A 65 -8.98 14.12 -4.01
CA VAL A 65 -9.90 14.62 -5.06
C VAL A 65 -11.22 15.12 -4.46
N VAL A 66 -11.57 14.57 -3.30
CA VAL A 66 -12.80 14.87 -2.57
C VAL A 66 -12.46 15.23 -1.12
N ASP A 67 -13.30 16.04 -0.49
CA ASP A 67 -13.12 16.44 0.90
C ASP A 67 -13.23 15.21 1.82
N THR A 68 -12.09 14.81 2.38
CA THR A 68 -11.99 13.59 3.20
C THR A 68 -12.75 13.70 4.53
N GLY A 69 -12.97 14.91 5.04
CA GLY A 69 -13.61 15.16 6.32
C GLY A 69 -15.14 15.04 6.27
N THR A 70 -15.73 15.33 5.12
CA THR A 70 -17.19 15.32 4.92
C THR A 70 -17.70 14.12 4.12
N GLN A 71 -16.85 13.56 3.26
CA GLN A 71 -17.25 12.51 2.32
C GLN A 71 -16.94 11.08 2.79
N PHE A 72 -15.99 10.92 3.72
CA PHE A 72 -15.72 9.63 4.35
C PHE A 72 -16.30 9.56 5.75
N THR A 73 -16.84 8.39 6.09
CA THR A 73 -17.26 8.07 7.46
C THR A 73 -16.03 7.85 8.35
N VAL A 74 -16.24 7.72 9.66
CA VAL A 74 -15.19 7.37 10.64
C VAL A 74 -14.43 6.09 10.21
N PHE A 75 -15.13 5.14 9.57
CA PHE A 75 -14.51 3.95 9.02
C PHE A 75 -13.55 4.30 7.88
N GLY A 76 -13.99 5.06 6.87
CA GLY A 76 -13.14 5.48 5.75
C GLY A 76 -11.91 6.29 6.19
N GLN A 77 -12.08 7.19 7.16
CA GLN A 77 -10.96 7.95 7.74
C GLN A 77 -9.94 7.04 8.43
N THR A 78 -10.41 6.00 9.14
CA THR A 78 -9.53 5.00 9.76
C THR A 78 -8.73 4.23 8.73
N VAL A 79 -9.36 3.85 7.60
CA VAL A 79 -8.65 3.20 6.50
C VAL A 79 -7.57 4.11 5.91
N ILE A 80 -7.88 5.38 5.66
CA ILE A 80 -6.91 6.36 5.15
C ILE A 80 -5.72 6.50 6.10
N MET A 81 -5.96 6.61 7.41
CA MET A 81 -4.88 6.66 8.41
C MET A 81 -4.03 5.39 8.40
N GLY A 82 -4.64 4.22 8.25
CA GLY A 82 -3.92 2.95 8.11
C GLY A 82 -3.06 2.89 6.84
N LEU A 83 -3.59 3.35 5.71
CA LEU A 83 -2.84 3.43 4.45
C LEU A 83 -1.63 4.36 4.55
N ILE A 84 -1.79 5.51 5.23
CA ILE A 84 -0.68 6.44 5.48
C ILE A 84 0.41 5.80 6.34
N GLN A 85 0.03 5.06 7.40
CA GLN A 85 1.00 4.38 8.26
C GLN A 85 1.76 3.29 7.51
N ILE A 86 1.05 2.43 6.77
CA ILE A 86 1.67 1.37 5.97
C ILE A 86 2.60 1.97 4.90
N GLY A 87 2.14 3.02 4.23
CA GLY A 87 2.89 3.78 3.24
C GLY A 87 4.18 4.40 3.78
N GLY A 88 4.08 5.11 4.91
CA GLY A 88 5.21 5.77 5.56
C GLY A 88 6.26 4.78 6.06
N LEU A 89 5.85 3.67 6.67
CA LEU A 89 6.76 2.62 7.13
C LEU A 89 7.44 1.90 5.96
N GLY A 90 6.72 1.67 4.85
CA GLY A 90 7.26 1.06 3.64
C GLY A 90 8.31 1.92 2.93
N PHE A 91 8.12 3.24 2.90
CA PHE A 91 9.12 4.16 2.33
C PHE A 91 10.41 4.20 3.16
N MET A 92 10.30 4.29 4.49
CA MET A 92 11.46 4.37 5.39
C MET A 92 12.33 3.10 5.33
N THR A 93 11.71 1.92 5.29
CA THR A 93 12.45 0.65 5.16
C THR A 93 13.23 0.58 3.85
N PHE A 94 12.65 1.04 2.75
CA PHE A 94 13.35 1.10 1.47
C PHE A 94 14.50 2.10 1.46
N ALA A 95 14.29 3.30 2.02
CA ALA A 95 15.34 4.30 2.16
C ALA A 95 16.55 3.73 2.93
N VAL A 96 16.30 3.02 4.04
CA VAL A 96 17.36 2.36 4.82
C VAL A 96 18.06 1.25 4.02
N LEU A 97 17.32 0.41 3.29
CA LEU A 97 17.92 -0.64 2.46
C LEU A 97 18.81 -0.07 1.35
N ILE A 98 18.39 1.01 0.70
CA ILE A 98 19.20 1.73 -0.29
C ILE A 98 20.49 2.25 0.36
N VAL A 99 20.38 2.93 1.50
CA VAL A 99 21.55 3.46 2.23
C VAL A 99 22.50 2.33 2.65
N MET A 100 21.98 1.20 3.12
CA MET A 100 22.80 0.04 3.47
C MET A 100 23.51 -0.57 2.25
N ILE A 101 22.84 -0.68 1.11
CA ILE A 101 23.44 -1.22 -0.12
C ILE A 101 24.52 -0.27 -0.67
N LEU A 102 24.27 1.05 -0.65
CA LEU A 102 25.24 2.07 -1.04
C LEU A 102 26.43 2.12 -0.08
N GLY A 103 26.18 2.05 1.23
CA GLY A 103 27.22 2.04 2.28
C GLY A 103 28.09 0.79 2.26
N LYS A 104 27.59 -0.34 1.77
CA LYS A 104 28.35 -1.60 1.67
C LYS A 104 29.39 -1.63 0.53
N LYS A 105 29.45 -0.60 -0.32
CA LYS A 105 30.40 -0.56 -1.45
C LYS A 105 31.71 0.18 -1.13
N SER A 106 31.92 0.58 0.12
CA SER A 106 33.08 1.41 0.52
C SER A 106 33.85 0.92 1.74
N ALA A 107 33.66 -0.32 2.21
CA ALA A 107 34.45 -0.94 3.28
C ALA A 107 35.14 -2.21 2.78
#